data_AF-A0AAX4HAX6-F1
#
_entry.id   AF-A0AAX4HAX6-F1
#
_cell.length_a   1.000
_cell.length_b   1.000
_cell.length_c   1.000
_cell.angle_alpha   90.00
_cell.angle_beta   90.00
_cell.angle_gamma   90.00
#
_symmetry.space_group_name_H-M   'P 1'
#
loop_
_entity.id
_entity.type
_entity.pdbx_description
1 polymer ?
#
loop_
_entity_poly.entity_id
_entity_poly.type
_entity_poly.pdbx_seq_one_letter_code
_entity_poly.pdbx_strand_id
1 'polypeptide(L)'
;MSRRTRNTGVRGPNSALTEFLRVEGITDAFRQRQGRQRAGSGRGSGAVSETPETDATATNGTTSLAETPGADVSNDLSDDDNDVEYRDDLFNPDDFKQLGQEDTCVDCGNPFTLTVYSRFIEASKGYICEDCNELLRKKERNVRKTQQTARKRRKKVAKALLDKKTVRIASLQDICIRAISSHIEDVDALGDIGQTNINKILKILSKNRSLNDSTVTLFLNPSIKVLELWDCSNVTSDSFNKIAAYCSQLESLTLFMCGQLHNDNMTYFIDKLPNLKKLALNGPFLISTPQWVDFFEKAESPLEQFEVRNTHRFGNDSLISLLERRGNQLTLLKLSRLDGLDSEPVYGLIPQYLAPSRLEELELSHPHQANLIDDDLLIHILATTGETIKYLNVDGCTQLTDSFLTEGVAKFCPVLETLSMRNLELITNEGMRDAFEELGQINYGGLLSIDLTKCTGLGNEAIEAIFKHSGKTLVEASINSVNNLTNSFLVQILTDDKDESKVLIQKSIEDGVNDGIDEAPPMEVDGDEEGDDEGDLEAYSSQPTKSKVVFYLQQSLPLLTKLDVGFVRAFDDLVLEKFSEECPKLAIVEVFGNNRCTAKASVRDDLLVIGVQGENL
;
A
#
# COMPACT_ATOMS: atom_id res chain seq x y z
N MET A 1 63.63 17.18 40.45
CA MET A 1 63.32 15.78 40.85
C MET A 1 61.94 15.42 40.31
N SER A 2 61.78 14.19 39.82
CA SER A 2 60.56 13.47 39.36
C SER A 2 59.23 13.94 39.99
N ARG A 3 58.04 13.88 39.36
CA ARG A 3 57.42 12.81 38.56
C ARG A 3 56.12 13.32 37.89
N ARG A 4 55.75 12.72 36.75
CA ARG A 4 54.49 12.90 35.98
C ARG A 4 53.23 12.52 36.78
N THR A 5 52.14 13.26 36.58
CA THR A 5 50.76 12.74 36.65
C THR A 5 49.93 13.32 35.49
N ARG A 6 49.19 12.41 34.84
CA ARG A 6 48.38 12.63 33.64
C ARG A 6 47.06 13.30 33.97
N ASN A 7 46.63 14.12 33.02
CA ASN A 7 45.41 14.90 32.97
C ASN A 7 44.23 14.02 32.50
N THR A 8 43.10 14.06 33.22
CA THR A 8 41.74 13.67 32.78
C THR A 8 40.83 14.72 33.42
N GLY A 9 40.07 15.56 32.71
CA GLY A 9 39.15 15.22 31.64
C GLY A 9 37.73 15.55 32.14
N VAL A 10 37.30 16.79 31.87
CA VAL A 10 35.91 17.31 31.73
C VAL A 10 34.90 17.12 32.88
N ARG A 11 34.43 18.28 33.40
CA ARG A 11 33.31 18.46 34.35
C ARG A 11 32.00 18.68 33.59
N GLY A 12 30.94 17.98 33.99
CA GLY A 12 29.53 18.25 33.67
C GLY A 12 28.64 17.65 34.77
N PRO A 13 27.41 18.15 35.00
CA PRO A 13 26.63 17.82 36.20
C PRO A 13 26.06 16.40 36.13
N ASN A 14 26.37 15.58 37.13
CA ASN A 14 25.82 14.23 37.27
C ASN A 14 24.36 14.29 37.73
N SER A 15 23.47 13.67 36.96
CA SER A 15 22.06 13.47 37.31
C SER A 15 21.92 12.65 38.61
N ALA A 16 20.90 12.95 39.42
CA ALA A 16 20.56 12.22 40.64
C ALA A 16 20.40 10.70 40.42
N LEU A 17 20.05 10.29 39.20
CA LEU A 17 19.93 8.90 38.79
C LEU A 17 21.30 8.19 38.73
N THR A 18 22.37 8.92 38.38
CA THR A 18 23.74 8.39 38.28
C THR A 18 24.41 8.23 39.64
N GLU A 19 23.95 8.97 40.65
CA GLU A 19 24.35 8.81 42.06
C GLU A 19 23.60 7.62 42.68
N PHE A 20 22.29 7.51 42.44
CA PHE A 20 21.45 6.41 42.93
C PHE A 20 21.93 5.03 42.44
N LEU A 21 22.23 4.89 41.15
CA LEU A 21 22.72 3.64 40.57
C LEU A 21 24.14 3.24 41.03
N ARG A 22 24.90 4.19 41.60
CA ARG A 22 26.23 3.96 42.18
C ARG A 22 26.13 3.53 43.63
N VAL A 23 25.21 4.13 44.40
CA VAL A 23 24.94 3.80 45.80
C VAL A 23 24.34 2.39 45.95
N GLU A 24 23.48 1.98 45.01
CA GLU A 24 22.88 0.64 44.99
C GLU A 24 23.81 -0.46 44.41
N GLY A 25 25.04 -0.14 44.03
CA GLY A 25 26.04 -1.12 43.58
C GLY A 25 25.73 -1.82 42.23
N ILE A 26 24.79 -1.29 41.44
CA ILE A 26 24.24 -1.95 40.24
C ILE A 26 25.20 -1.88 39.03
N THR A 27 26.13 -0.94 39.00
CA THR A 27 27.05 -0.71 37.87
C THR A 27 28.15 -1.77 37.72
N ASP A 28 28.58 -2.42 38.81
CA ASP A 28 29.62 -3.47 38.76
C ASP A 28 29.07 -4.85 38.34
N ALA A 29 27.77 -5.09 38.57
CA ALA A 29 27.09 -6.32 38.16
C ALA A 29 26.97 -6.45 36.63
N PHE A 30 26.89 -5.32 35.91
CA PHE A 30 26.80 -5.30 34.44
C PHE A 30 28.15 -5.60 33.77
N ARG A 31 29.27 -5.13 34.35
CA ARG A 31 30.63 -5.41 33.85
C ARG A 31 31.04 -6.86 34.04
N GLN A 32 30.65 -7.49 35.16
CA GLN A 32 30.91 -8.92 35.40
C GLN A 32 30.11 -9.85 34.47
N ARG A 33 28.92 -9.45 34.02
CA ARG A 33 28.12 -10.21 33.05
C ARG A 33 28.70 -10.17 31.63
N GLN A 34 29.21 -9.03 31.18
CA GLN A 34 29.88 -8.93 29.88
C GLN A 34 31.23 -9.68 29.83
N GLY A 35 31.95 -9.77 30.96
CA GLY A 35 33.19 -10.55 31.06
C GLY A 35 32.97 -12.06 30.96
N ARG A 36 31.82 -12.58 31.41
CA ARG A 36 31.48 -14.01 31.37
C ARG A 36 30.93 -14.49 30.02
N GLN A 37 30.37 -13.60 29.19
CA GLN A 37 29.87 -13.94 27.86
C GLN A 37 30.95 -13.91 26.76
N ARG A 38 32.15 -13.38 27.03
CA ARG A 38 33.30 -13.39 26.10
C ARG A 38 34.30 -14.55 26.30
N ALA A 39 34.07 -15.44 27.27
CA ALA A 39 35.00 -16.53 27.62
C ALA A 39 34.45 -17.94 27.33
N GLY A 40 33.48 -18.08 26.41
CA GLY A 40 32.73 -19.32 26.21
C GLY A 40 32.42 -19.67 24.76
N SER A 41 33.40 -19.65 23.85
CA SER A 41 33.36 -20.46 22.63
C SER A 41 34.78 -20.69 22.09
N GLY A 42 35.16 -21.96 21.92
CA GLY A 42 36.44 -22.35 21.30
C GLY A 42 37.33 -23.26 22.16
N ARG A 43 36.88 -24.49 22.45
CA ARG A 43 37.77 -25.62 22.78
C ARG A 43 37.95 -26.45 21.52
N GLY A 44 39.14 -26.41 20.94
CA GLY A 44 39.61 -27.29 19.88
C GLY A 44 41.13 -27.34 19.94
N SER A 45 41.65 -28.46 20.44
CA SER A 45 43.05 -28.80 20.73
C SER A 45 43.93 -28.93 19.48
N GLY A 46 45.20 -28.49 19.55
CA GLY A 46 46.22 -28.86 18.57
C GLY A 46 47.51 -28.02 18.54
N ALA A 47 48.41 -28.27 19.51
CA ALA A 47 49.89 -28.34 19.41
C ALA A 47 50.73 -27.43 18.46
N VAL A 48 51.64 -26.66 19.12
CA VAL A 48 53.13 -26.57 18.93
C VAL A 48 53.78 -25.57 17.95
N SER A 49 54.82 -24.90 18.51
CA SER A 49 56.00 -24.15 17.96
C SER A 49 55.76 -22.79 17.28
N GLU A 50 56.22 -21.65 17.81
CA GLU A 50 57.59 -21.11 18.05
C GLU A 50 58.29 -20.46 16.83
N THR A 51 58.35 -19.11 16.88
CA THR A 51 59.45 -18.20 16.44
C THR A 51 59.55 -17.80 14.94
N PRO A 52 60.33 -16.76 14.55
CA PRO A 52 59.77 -15.43 14.25
C PRO A 52 60.38 -14.76 12.98
N GLU A 53 60.00 -13.49 12.75
CA GLU A 53 60.77 -12.43 12.07
C GLU A 53 61.20 -12.59 10.58
N THR A 54 60.90 -11.56 9.78
CA THR A 54 61.83 -10.68 9.02
C THR A 54 61.01 -9.94 7.94
N ASP A 55 60.85 -8.62 7.96
CA ASP A 55 61.77 -7.48 7.87
C ASP A 55 62.06 -7.03 6.42
N ALA A 56 61.89 -5.71 6.24
CA ALA A 56 62.36 -4.83 5.16
C ALA A 56 61.86 -5.11 3.72
N THR A 57 61.69 -4.15 2.80
CA THR A 57 62.26 -2.81 2.57
C THR A 57 61.37 -2.17 1.48
N ALA A 58 60.77 -0.99 1.67
CA ALA A 58 61.30 0.35 1.37
C ALA A 58 61.71 0.59 -0.11
N THR A 59 61.01 1.52 -0.80
CA THR A 59 61.51 2.84 -1.31
C THR A 59 60.63 3.32 -2.48
N ASN A 60 59.88 4.41 -2.27
CA ASN A 60 60.13 5.80 -2.70
C ASN A 60 59.75 6.08 -4.17
N GLY A 61 58.96 7.09 -4.51
CA GLY A 61 58.34 8.12 -3.67
C GLY A 61 57.60 9.18 -4.50
N THR A 62 56.85 10.02 -3.75
CA THR A 62 56.56 11.46 -3.99
C THR A 62 55.92 11.85 -5.32
N THR A 63 54.71 12.42 -5.32
CA THR A 63 54.49 13.83 -4.95
C THR A 63 53.23 14.12 -4.11
N SER A 64 53.37 15.21 -3.36
CA SER A 64 52.61 15.77 -2.25
C SER A 64 51.30 16.54 -2.57
N LEU A 65 50.37 16.46 -1.60
CA LEU A 65 49.58 17.54 -0.94
C LEU A 65 48.60 18.35 -1.83
N ALA A 66 47.32 18.55 -1.46
CA ALA A 66 46.87 19.07 -0.17
C ALA A 66 45.44 18.63 0.26
N GLU A 67 45.21 18.77 1.56
CA GLU A 67 44.19 18.17 2.42
C GLU A 67 42.97 19.06 2.75
N THR A 68 41.75 18.46 2.73
CA THR A 68 40.68 18.42 3.80
C THR A 68 39.89 19.69 4.19
N PRO A 69 38.81 19.62 5.03
CA PRO A 69 38.04 18.50 5.66
C PRO A 69 36.50 18.60 5.36
N GLY A 70 35.56 17.71 5.69
CA GLY A 70 35.38 16.66 6.69
C GLY A 70 33.97 16.84 7.30
N ALA A 71 33.05 15.88 7.10
CA ALA A 71 31.77 15.81 7.80
C ALA A 71 31.37 14.34 8.01
N ASP A 72 30.97 14.05 9.24
CA ASP A 72 30.94 12.75 9.90
C ASP A 72 30.00 11.70 9.29
N VAL A 73 30.51 10.47 9.28
CA VAL A 73 29.81 9.22 9.02
C VAL A 73 29.16 8.74 10.32
N SER A 74 27.88 8.39 10.28
CA SER A 74 27.25 7.56 11.32
C SER A 74 26.32 6.50 10.72
N ASN A 75 26.83 5.27 10.73
CA ASN A 75 26.16 3.96 10.81
C ASN A 75 25.18 3.55 9.72
N ASP A 76 25.75 3.03 8.63
CA ASP A 76 25.14 2.02 7.78
C ASP A 76 24.89 0.71 8.53
N LEU A 77 23.64 0.25 8.49
CA LEU A 77 23.31 -1.15 8.70
C LEU A 77 23.51 -1.85 7.36
N SER A 78 24.55 -2.68 7.30
CA SER A 78 24.83 -3.62 6.23
C SER A 78 23.66 -4.60 6.06
N ASP A 79 23.01 -4.58 4.89
CA ASP A 79 22.14 -5.66 4.42
C ASP A 79 22.39 -5.85 2.92
N ASP A 80 23.31 -6.78 2.63
CA ASP A 80 23.36 -7.67 1.46
C ASP A 80 22.95 -7.01 0.12
N ASP A 81 23.80 -6.12 -0.38
CA ASP A 81 23.87 -5.86 -1.82
C ASP A 81 24.37 -7.16 -2.47
N ASN A 82 23.44 -7.93 -3.03
CA ASN A 82 23.75 -8.59 -4.30
C ASN A 82 23.91 -7.46 -5.32
N ASP A 83 25.07 -6.81 -5.29
CA ASP A 83 25.64 -6.27 -6.51
C ASP A 83 25.62 -7.42 -7.50
N VAL A 84 24.87 -7.23 -8.59
CA VAL A 84 25.00 -8.10 -9.74
C VAL A 84 26.46 -7.92 -10.16
N GLU A 85 27.31 -8.87 -9.76
CA GLU A 85 28.62 -9.06 -10.38
C GLU A 85 28.34 -9.09 -11.87
N TYR A 86 28.79 -8.05 -12.57
CA TYR A 86 28.93 -8.08 -14.02
C TYR A 86 29.85 -9.27 -14.32
N ARG A 87 29.25 -10.42 -14.66
CA ARG A 87 29.99 -11.55 -15.20
C ARG A 87 30.53 -11.11 -16.55
N ASP A 88 31.78 -10.70 -16.56
CA ASP A 88 32.57 -10.36 -17.76
C ASP A 88 33.04 -11.61 -18.53
N ASP A 89 32.30 -12.71 -18.41
CA ASP A 89 32.68 -14.00 -18.98
C ASP A 89 31.58 -14.43 -19.96
N LEU A 90 31.67 -13.98 -21.22
CA LEU A 90 31.25 -14.70 -22.45
C LEU A 90 31.19 -13.83 -23.75
N PHE A 91 31.96 -12.74 -23.91
CA PHE A 91 31.88 -11.93 -25.14
C PHE A 91 33.20 -11.85 -25.94
N ASN A 92 33.04 -11.95 -27.27
CA ASN A 92 34.11 -11.88 -28.25
C ASN A 92 34.51 -10.39 -28.42
N PRO A 93 35.79 -10.01 -28.29
CA PRO A 93 36.23 -8.60 -28.28
C PRO A 93 36.00 -7.83 -29.60
N ASP A 94 35.55 -8.49 -30.66
CA ASP A 94 35.26 -7.87 -31.97
C ASP A 94 33.86 -7.23 -32.09
N ASP A 95 32.96 -7.39 -31.09
CA ASP A 95 31.58 -6.84 -31.13
C ASP A 95 31.43 -5.47 -30.43
N PHE A 96 32.47 -4.97 -29.75
CA PHE A 96 32.42 -3.67 -29.07
C PHE A 96 32.87 -2.52 -29.98
N LYS A 97 31.91 -1.66 -30.37
CA LYS A 97 32.21 -0.41 -31.07
C LYS A 97 33.08 0.50 -30.20
N GLN A 98 34.02 1.21 -30.82
CA GLN A 98 34.97 2.06 -30.09
C GLN A 98 34.28 3.31 -29.55
N LEU A 99 34.65 3.68 -28.32
CA LEU A 99 34.24 4.94 -27.69
C LEU A 99 34.59 6.13 -28.60
N GLY A 100 33.62 7.03 -28.81
CA GLY A 100 33.74 8.15 -29.73
C GLY A 100 33.17 7.90 -31.14
N GLN A 101 32.73 6.69 -31.48
CA GLN A 101 32.01 6.41 -32.71
C GLN A 101 30.54 6.84 -32.62
N GLU A 102 29.96 7.27 -33.74
CA GLU A 102 28.52 7.49 -33.85
C GLU A 102 27.81 6.14 -33.96
N ASP A 103 26.77 5.95 -33.14
CA ASP A 103 25.87 4.81 -33.19
C ASP A 103 24.42 5.29 -33.13
N THR A 104 23.48 4.41 -33.48
CA THR A 104 22.06 4.68 -33.42
C THR A 104 21.47 4.09 -32.14
N CYS A 105 20.79 4.91 -31.35
CA CYS A 105 20.15 4.47 -30.12
C CYS A 105 19.09 3.42 -30.42
N VAL A 106 19.17 2.25 -29.80
CA VAL A 106 18.18 1.17 -30.01
C VAL A 106 16.79 1.51 -29.48
N ASP A 107 16.70 2.44 -28.52
CA ASP A 107 15.43 2.84 -27.92
C ASP A 107 14.73 3.95 -28.70
N CYS A 108 15.44 5.05 -29.02
CA CYS A 108 14.84 6.22 -29.67
C CYS A 108 15.18 6.38 -31.16
N GLY A 109 16.08 5.56 -31.70
CA GLY A 109 16.50 5.63 -33.11
C GLY A 109 17.34 6.86 -33.47
N ASN A 110 17.68 7.71 -32.50
CA ASN A 110 18.51 8.90 -32.75
C ASN A 110 20.00 8.53 -32.81
N PRO A 111 20.78 9.17 -33.70
CA PRO A 111 22.22 9.04 -33.70
C PRO A 111 22.81 9.71 -32.46
N PHE A 112 23.78 9.06 -31.83
CA PHE A 112 24.51 9.58 -30.68
C PHE A 112 25.95 9.06 -30.70
N THR A 113 26.84 9.74 -29.99
CA THR A 113 28.22 9.29 -29.86
C THR A 113 28.35 8.33 -28.68
N LEU A 114 28.95 7.16 -28.92
CA LEU A 114 29.26 6.20 -27.86
C LEU A 114 30.23 6.83 -26.86
N THR A 115 29.79 6.91 -25.60
CA THR A 115 30.60 7.37 -24.47
C THR A 115 30.74 6.26 -23.44
N VAL A 116 31.56 6.50 -22.42
CA VAL A 116 31.73 5.56 -21.29
C VAL A 116 30.43 5.32 -20.51
N TYR A 117 29.43 6.19 -20.69
CA TYR A 117 28.12 6.10 -20.06
C TYR A 117 27.07 5.40 -20.93
N SER A 118 27.38 5.14 -22.20
CA SER A 118 26.49 4.46 -23.14
C SER A 118 26.29 3.01 -22.72
N ARG A 119 25.08 2.71 -22.25
CA ARG A 119 24.70 1.39 -21.78
C ARG A 119 24.35 0.50 -22.97
N PHE A 120 24.88 -0.73 -22.98
CA PHE A 120 24.46 -1.75 -23.92
C PHE A 120 23.24 -2.50 -23.37
N ILE A 121 22.21 -2.67 -24.18
CA ILE A 121 21.01 -3.43 -23.85
C ILE A 121 21.10 -4.78 -24.55
N GLU A 122 21.26 -5.85 -23.76
CA GLU A 122 21.41 -7.21 -24.28
C GLU A 122 20.19 -7.68 -25.08
N ALA A 123 18.99 -7.32 -24.65
CA ALA A 123 17.74 -7.75 -25.28
C ALA A 123 17.60 -7.24 -26.73
N SER A 124 18.00 -5.99 -26.98
CA SER A 124 17.97 -5.36 -28.31
C SER A 124 19.33 -5.37 -29.01
N LYS A 125 20.36 -5.95 -28.39
CA LYS A 125 21.74 -6.06 -28.90
C LYS A 125 22.28 -4.73 -29.44
N GLY A 126 22.17 -3.64 -28.68
CA GLY A 126 22.75 -2.37 -29.06
C GLY A 126 22.80 -1.35 -27.92
N TYR A 127 23.35 -0.18 -28.23
CA TYR A 127 23.57 0.87 -27.24
C TYR A 127 22.43 1.88 -27.19
N ILE A 128 22.24 2.48 -26.01
CA ILE A 128 21.30 3.58 -25.82
C ILE A 128 22.04 4.91 -25.59
N CYS A 129 21.41 6.01 -26.01
CA CYS A 129 21.89 7.36 -25.74
C CYS A 129 21.73 7.72 -24.25
N GLU A 130 22.37 8.80 -23.81
CA GLU A 130 22.34 9.21 -22.40
C GLU A 130 20.92 9.57 -21.92
N ASP A 131 20.11 10.22 -22.77
CA ASP A 131 18.72 10.56 -22.42
C ASP A 131 17.88 9.29 -22.16
N CYS A 132 17.99 8.29 -23.04
CA CYS A 132 17.33 6.99 -22.86
C CYS A 132 17.88 6.25 -21.63
N ASN A 133 19.19 6.35 -21.36
CA ASN A 133 19.82 5.78 -20.18
C ASN A 133 19.33 6.44 -18.88
N GLU A 134 19.11 7.75 -18.87
CA GLU A 134 18.54 8.47 -17.72
C GLU A 134 17.09 8.04 -17.46
N LEU A 135 16.29 7.90 -18.52
CA LEU A 135 14.93 7.36 -18.42
C LEU A 135 14.94 5.94 -17.87
N LEU A 136 15.80 5.05 -18.40
CA LEU A 136 15.94 3.68 -17.90
C LEU A 136 16.36 3.63 -16.42
N ARG A 137 17.34 4.45 -16.02
CA ARG A 137 17.74 4.58 -14.61
C ARG A 137 16.61 5.11 -13.73
N LYS A 138 15.75 6.00 -14.23
CA LYS A 138 14.56 6.48 -13.49
C LYS A 138 13.56 5.33 -13.31
N LYS A 139 13.31 4.53 -14.36
CA LYS A 139 12.45 3.34 -14.32
C LYS A 139 12.97 2.31 -13.31
N GLU A 140 14.24 1.93 -13.38
CA GLU A 140 14.88 0.98 -12.46
C GLU A 140 14.84 1.46 -10.99
N ARG A 141 15.08 2.76 -10.76
CA ARG A 141 14.95 3.37 -9.42
C ARG A 141 13.53 3.28 -8.90
N ASN A 142 12.52 3.54 -9.73
CA ASN A 142 11.12 3.45 -9.34
C ASN A 142 10.74 2.00 -9.01
N VAL A 143 11.10 1.03 -9.85
CA VAL A 143 10.88 -0.40 -9.59
C VAL A 143 11.50 -0.81 -8.24
N ARG A 144 12.77 -0.45 -7.99
CA ARG A 144 13.46 -0.78 -6.73
C ARG A 144 12.76 -0.14 -5.53
N LYS A 145 12.33 1.12 -5.64
CA LYS A 145 11.57 1.82 -4.59
C LYS A 145 10.24 1.13 -4.32
N THR A 146 9.43 0.86 -5.34
CA THR A 146 8.12 0.21 -5.17
C THR A 146 8.26 -1.19 -4.59
N GLN A 147 9.24 -1.99 -5.03
CA GLN A 147 9.53 -3.28 -4.42
C GLN A 147 9.93 -3.18 -2.94
N GLN A 148 10.71 -2.16 -2.55
CA GLN A 148 11.02 -1.92 -1.15
C GLN A 148 9.78 -1.52 -0.35
N THR A 149 8.93 -0.65 -0.90
CA THR A 149 7.65 -0.27 -0.30
C THR A 149 6.73 -1.48 -0.15
N ALA A 150 6.62 -2.33 -1.18
CA ALA A 150 5.90 -3.59 -1.16
C ALA A 150 6.37 -4.50 -0.03
N ARG A 151 7.69 -4.72 0.10
CA ARG A 151 8.28 -5.54 1.18
C ARG A 151 7.97 -4.96 2.56
N LYS A 152 8.02 -3.63 2.73
CA LYS A 152 7.66 -2.95 4.00
C LYS A 152 6.16 -3.10 4.29
N ARG A 153 5.29 -2.86 3.31
CA ARG A 153 3.84 -3.01 3.40
C ARG A 153 3.47 -4.45 3.76
N ARG A 154 4.03 -5.43 3.05
CA ARG A 154 3.93 -6.88 3.34
C ARG A 154 4.23 -7.20 4.79
N LYS A 155 5.38 -6.75 5.32
CA LYS A 155 5.75 -6.96 6.73
C LYS A 155 4.72 -6.34 7.68
N LYS A 156 4.20 -5.16 7.35
CA LYS A 156 3.16 -4.46 8.14
C LYS A 156 1.82 -5.21 8.13
N VAL A 157 1.35 -5.64 6.95
CA VAL A 157 0.11 -6.41 6.78
C VAL A 157 0.24 -7.75 7.51
N ALA A 158 1.27 -8.55 7.21
CA ALA A 158 1.49 -9.83 7.87
C ALA A 158 1.55 -9.71 9.41
N LYS A 159 2.20 -8.65 9.94
CA LYS A 159 2.22 -8.37 11.38
C LYS A 159 0.81 -8.08 11.93
N ALA A 160 0.03 -7.26 11.25
CA ALA A 160 -1.34 -6.94 11.66
C ALA A 160 -2.27 -8.18 11.62
N LEU A 161 -1.97 -9.15 10.74
CA LEU A 161 -2.71 -10.41 10.62
C LEU A 161 -2.26 -11.46 11.65
N LEU A 162 -0.98 -11.49 12.02
CA LEU A 162 -0.47 -12.33 13.12
C LEU A 162 -1.11 -11.97 14.47
N ASP A 163 -1.51 -10.71 14.67
CA ASP A 163 -2.29 -10.31 15.84
C ASP A 163 -3.71 -10.94 15.86
N LYS A 164 -4.24 -11.39 14.71
CA LYS A 164 -5.51 -12.12 14.58
C LYS A 164 -5.34 -13.64 14.63
N LYS A 165 -4.18 -14.18 14.22
CA LYS A 165 -3.83 -15.57 14.48
C LYS A 165 -3.59 -15.73 15.97
N THR A 166 -4.04 -16.83 16.54
CA THR A 166 -3.77 -17.21 17.92
C THR A 166 -2.27 -17.33 18.12
N VAL A 167 -1.61 -16.23 18.53
CA VAL A 167 -0.29 -16.34 19.14
C VAL A 167 -0.48 -17.30 20.31
N ARG A 168 0.10 -18.50 20.22
CA ARG A 168 -0.04 -19.53 21.27
C ARG A 168 0.30 -18.96 22.65
N ILE A 169 1.15 -17.92 22.70
CA ILE A 169 1.46 -17.14 23.90
C ILE A 169 1.64 -15.65 23.52
N ALA A 170 0.69 -14.79 23.91
CA ALA A 170 0.80 -13.34 23.72
C ALA A 170 2.06 -12.77 24.39
N SER A 171 2.66 -11.73 23.82
CA SER A 171 3.82 -11.07 24.46
C SER A 171 3.41 -10.47 25.80
N LEU A 172 4.35 -10.38 26.76
CA LEU A 172 4.07 -9.73 28.05
C LEU A 172 3.53 -8.31 27.85
N GLN A 173 4.07 -7.58 26.87
CA GLN A 173 3.59 -6.25 26.49
C GLN A 173 2.13 -6.26 26.03
N ASP A 174 1.72 -7.20 25.17
CA ASP A 174 0.32 -7.30 24.73
C ASP A 174 -0.61 -7.76 25.86
N ILE A 175 -0.14 -8.63 26.76
CA ILE A 175 -0.89 -9.01 27.98
C ILE A 175 -1.10 -7.78 28.88
N CYS A 176 -0.05 -6.99 29.12
CA CYS A 176 -0.15 -5.75 29.89
C CYS A 176 -1.10 -4.75 29.23
N ILE A 177 -0.99 -4.55 27.91
CA ILE A 177 -1.89 -3.67 27.16
C ILE A 177 -3.35 -4.13 27.30
N ARG A 178 -3.62 -5.45 27.19
CA ARG A 178 -4.98 -5.97 27.40
C ARG A 178 -5.48 -5.74 28.82
N ALA A 179 -4.63 -5.97 29.83
CA ALA A 179 -5.00 -5.72 31.22
C ALA A 179 -5.32 -4.22 31.47
N ILE A 180 -4.49 -3.32 30.95
CA ILE A 180 -4.73 -1.87 30.99
C ILE A 180 -6.05 -1.53 30.29
N SER A 181 -6.28 -2.04 29.09
CA SER A 181 -7.51 -1.78 28.34
C SER A 181 -8.77 -2.34 29.02
N SER A 182 -8.67 -3.48 29.72
CA SER A 182 -9.78 -4.07 30.47
C SER A 182 -10.12 -3.32 31.76
N HIS A 183 -9.14 -2.63 32.35
CA HIS A 183 -9.27 -1.87 33.59
C HIS A 183 -9.04 -0.37 33.38
N ILE A 184 -9.32 0.13 32.18
CA ILE A 184 -8.95 1.50 31.79
C ILE A 184 -9.61 2.56 32.67
N GLU A 185 -10.80 2.29 33.19
CA GLU A 185 -11.55 3.17 34.08
C GLU A 185 -10.88 3.33 35.46
N ASP A 186 -10.04 2.37 35.86
CA ASP A 186 -9.28 2.40 37.12
C ASP A 186 -7.89 3.04 36.94
N VAL A 187 -7.54 3.51 35.72
CA VAL A 187 -6.23 4.07 35.39
C VAL A 187 -6.27 5.59 35.55
N ASP A 188 -5.56 6.11 36.56
CA ASP A 188 -5.41 7.56 36.76
C ASP A 188 -4.47 8.21 35.75
N ALA A 189 -3.38 7.53 35.40
CA ALA A 189 -2.38 8.00 34.45
C ALA A 189 -1.62 6.83 33.81
N LEU A 190 -1.37 6.94 32.51
CA LEU A 190 -0.59 5.94 31.77
C LEU A 190 0.92 6.05 32.04
N GLY A 191 1.41 7.22 32.45
CA GLY A 191 2.84 7.48 32.61
C GLY A 191 3.59 7.49 31.28
N ASP A 192 4.86 7.09 31.31
CA ASP A 192 5.75 7.11 30.13
C ASP A 192 5.51 5.89 29.22
N ILE A 193 4.43 5.94 28.44
CA ILE A 193 4.12 4.93 27.42
C ILE A 193 4.48 5.45 26.03
N GLY A 194 5.24 4.67 25.26
CA GLY A 194 5.57 5.02 23.88
C GLY A 194 4.34 5.06 22.96
N GLN A 195 4.36 5.95 21.96
CA GLN A 195 3.23 6.20 21.05
C GLN A 195 2.66 4.94 20.39
N THR A 196 3.51 3.97 20.02
CA THR A 196 3.06 2.70 19.43
C THR A 196 2.11 1.93 20.35
N ASN A 197 2.34 1.98 21.66
CA ASN A 197 1.49 1.30 22.65
C ASN A 197 0.22 2.09 22.93
N ILE A 198 0.31 3.42 22.98
CA ILE A 198 -0.88 4.29 23.06
C ILE A 198 -1.82 3.98 21.89
N ASN A 199 -1.30 3.92 20.67
CA ASN A 199 -2.11 3.61 19.49
C ASN A 199 -2.71 2.20 19.54
N LYS A 200 -2.03 1.22 20.15
CA LYS A 200 -2.58 -0.13 20.39
C LYS A 200 -3.72 -0.09 21.41
N ILE A 201 -3.54 0.62 22.53
CA ILE A 201 -4.57 0.78 23.58
C ILE A 201 -5.80 1.47 22.98
N LEU A 202 -5.63 2.60 22.28
CA LEU A 202 -6.72 3.32 21.61
C LEU A 202 -7.49 2.42 20.65
N LYS A 203 -6.80 1.60 19.84
CA LYS A 203 -7.47 0.63 18.95
C LYS A 203 -8.27 -0.43 19.70
N ILE A 204 -7.79 -0.92 20.84
CA ILE A 204 -8.52 -1.88 21.66
C ILE A 204 -9.73 -1.21 22.32
N LEU A 205 -9.56 -0.01 22.86
CA LEU A 205 -10.66 0.76 23.47
C LEU A 205 -11.75 1.08 22.46
N SER A 206 -11.39 1.45 21.22
CA SER A 206 -12.37 1.65 20.15
C SER A 206 -13.10 0.36 19.79
N LYS A 207 -12.40 -0.78 19.70
CA LYS A 207 -13.05 -2.09 19.46
C LYS A 207 -13.99 -2.51 20.58
N ASN A 208 -13.64 -2.19 21.82
CA ASN A 208 -14.45 -2.49 23.00
C ASN A 208 -15.52 -1.42 23.28
N ARG A 209 -15.58 -0.35 22.48
CA ARG A 209 -16.46 0.82 22.65
C ARG A 209 -16.31 1.49 24.02
N SER A 210 -15.11 1.45 24.58
CA SER A 210 -14.77 1.95 25.92
C SER A 210 -14.10 3.33 25.92
N LEU A 211 -13.93 3.96 24.75
CA LEU A 211 -13.42 5.33 24.67
C LEU A 211 -14.54 6.33 24.98
N ASN A 212 -14.40 7.09 26.06
CA ASN A 212 -15.40 8.03 26.60
C ASN A 212 -14.70 9.27 27.20
N ASP A 213 -15.47 10.19 27.78
CA ASP A 213 -14.95 11.46 28.33
C ASP A 213 -13.87 11.31 29.39
N SER A 214 -13.98 10.30 30.25
CA SER A 214 -12.99 10.04 31.30
C SER A 214 -11.71 9.48 30.67
N THR A 215 -11.84 8.43 29.87
CA THR A 215 -10.70 7.71 29.29
C THR A 215 -9.95 8.52 28.23
N VAL A 216 -10.62 9.41 27.47
CA VAL A 216 -9.96 10.26 26.46
C VAL A 216 -8.86 11.11 27.10
N THR A 217 -9.08 11.60 28.33
CA THR A 217 -8.14 12.51 29.00
C THR A 217 -6.77 11.87 29.28
N LEU A 218 -6.73 10.55 29.43
CA LEU A 218 -5.49 9.77 29.61
C LEU A 218 -4.54 9.88 28.41
N PHE A 219 -5.09 10.21 27.25
CA PHE A 219 -4.35 10.29 25.99
C PHE A 219 -4.06 11.72 25.55
N LEU A 220 -4.44 12.73 26.34
CA LEU A 220 -4.21 14.13 26.00
C LEU A 220 -2.93 14.63 26.68
N ASN A 221 -1.98 15.12 25.89
CA ASN A 221 -0.82 15.80 26.43
C ASN A 221 -0.27 16.87 25.46
N PRO A 222 0.47 17.88 25.96
CA PRO A 222 0.95 19.00 25.15
C PRO A 222 1.99 18.64 24.09
N SER A 223 2.63 17.47 24.20
CA SER A 223 3.68 17.03 23.28
C SER A 223 3.15 16.19 22.11
N ILE A 224 1.88 15.80 22.13
CA ILE A 224 1.30 14.99 21.06
C ILE A 224 1.21 15.80 19.78
N LYS A 225 1.77 15.22 18.72
CA LYS A 225 1.67 15.69 17.34
C LYS A 225 0.63 14.94 16.52
N VAL A 226 0.32 13.70 16.91
CA VAL A 226 -0.60 12.82 16.17
C VAL A 226 -1.56 12.16 17.14
N LEU A 227 -2.85 12.41 16.98
CA LEU A 227 -3.91 11.80 17.78
C LEU A 227 -4.93 11.13 16.85
N GLU A 228 -5.15 9.83 17.07
CA GLU A 228 -6.07 9.01 16.29
C GLU A 228 -7.08 8.31 17.21
N LEU A 229 -8.34 8.73 17.15
CA LEU A 229 -9.46 8.16 17.89
C LEU A 229 -10.43 7.52 16.90
N TRP A 230 -10.58 6.19 16.94
CA TRP A 230 -11.25 5.42 15.89
C TRP A 230 -12.75 5.19 16.13
N ASP A 231 -13.19 5.23 17.38
CA ASP A 231 -14.61 5.22 17.77
C ASP A 231 -14.81 6.25 18.87
N CYS A 232 -15.30 7.42 18.49
CA CYS A 232 -15.59 8.56 19.38
C CYS A 232 -17.07 8.65 19.75
N SER A 233 -17.86 7.58 19.57
CA SER A 233 -19.33 7.63 19.74
C SER A 233 -19.75 8.07 21.15
N ASN A 234 -18.92 7.74 22.16
CA ASN A 234 -19.15 8.06 23.57
C ASN A 234 -18.30 9.24 24.08
N VAL A 235 -17.66 10.01 23.19
CA VAL A 235 -16.90 11.22 23.53
C VAL A 235 -17.80 12.43 23.28
N THR A 236 -17.98 13.27 24.30
CA THR A 236 -18.85 14.45 24.24
C THR A 236 -18.13 15.69 23.70
N SER A 237 -18.92 16.71 23.37
CA SER A 237 -18.44 18.03 22.93
C SER A 237 -17.39 18.63 23.88
N ASP A 238 -17.58 18.53 25.20
CA ASP A 238 -16.64 19.07 26.17
C ASP A 238 -15.26 18.40 26.08
N SER A 239 -15.24 17.09 25.83
CA SER A 239 -14.00 16.35 25.67
C SER A 239 -13.29 16.65 24.36
N PHE A 240 -14.01 16.95 23.27
CA PHE A 240 -13.39 17.45 22.05
C PHE A 240 -12.70 18.80 22.28
N ASN A 241 -13.29 19.71 23.05
CA ASN A 241 -12.62 20.96 23.43
C ASN A 241 -11.34 20.71 24.24
N LYS A 242 -11.33 19.72 25.14
CA LYS A 242 -10.13 19.33 25.88
C LYS A 242 -8.98 18.92 24.95
N ILE A 243 -9.27 18.23 23.85
CA ILE A 243 -8.23 17.84 22.87
C ILE A 243 -7.47 19.08 22.40
N ALA A 244 -8.18 20.08 21.90
CA ALA A 244 -7.55 21.30 21.40
C ALA A 244 -6.94 22.16 22.52
N ALA A 245 -7.51 22.13 23.73
CA ALA A 245 -6.95 22.86 24.87
C ALA A 245 -5.61 22.28 25.36
N TYR A 246 -5.48 20.95 25.40
CA TYR A 246 -4.30 20.28 25.94
C TYR A 246 -3.25 19.94 24.87
N CYS A 247 -3.63 19.80 23.59
CA CYS A 247 -2.75 19.34 22.51
C CYS A 247 -2.48 20.46 21.48
N SER A 248 -1.89 21.58 21.90
CA SER A 248 -1.64 22.73 21.01
C SER A 248 -0.56 22.51 19.94
N GLN A 249 0.25 21.45 20.07
CA GLN A 249 1.28 21.05 19.10
C GLN A 249 0.78 20.01 18.09
N LEU A 250 -0.53 19.78 18.02
CA LEU A 250 -1.11 18.75 17.17
C LEU A 250 -0.94 19.10 15.68
N GLU A 251 -0.32 18.20 14.94
CA GLU A 251 -0.13 18.28 13.50
C GLU A 251 -1.13 17.37 12.75
N SER A 252 -1.63 16.30 13.39
CA SER A 252 -2.56 15.35 12.79
C SER A 252 -3.64 14.92 13.77
N LEU A 253 -4.90 15.16 13.38
CA LEU A 253 -6.09 14.79 14.15
C LEU A 253 -6.99 13.87 13.33
N THR A 254 -7.25 12.68 13.85
CA THR A 254 -8.24 11.74 13.30
C THR A 254 -9.31 11.45 14.34
N LEU A 255 -10.56 11.79 14.04
CA LEU A 255 -11.73 11.54 14.89
C LEU A 255 -12.79 10.80 14.08
N PHE A 256 -12.90 9.49 14.32
CA PHE A 256 -13.90 8.66 13.65
C PHE A 256 -15.07 8.34 14.57
N MET A 257 -16.24 8.18 13.96
CA MET A 257 -17.52 8.06 14.66
C MET A 257 -17.75 9.25 15.61
N CYS A 258 -17.37 10.46 15.17
CA CYS A 258 -17.41 11.68 15.98
C CYS A 258 -18.79 12.37 15.90
N GLY A 259 -19.85 11.61 16.16
CA GLY A 259 -21.24 12.07 16.02
C GLY A 259 -21.64 13.21 16.95
N GLN A 260 -20.89 13.45 18.02
CA GLN A 260 -21.14 14.52 19.00
C GLN A 260 -20.25 15.77 18.77
N LEU A 261 -19.47 15.81 17.68
CA LEU A 261 -18.63 16.96 17.35
C LEU A 261 -19.47 18.10 16.77
N HIS A 262 -19.52 19.23 17.48
CA HIS A 262 -20.37 20.39 17.19
C HIS A 262 -19.62 21.58 16.60
N ASN A 263 -20.37 22.58 16.13
CA ASN A 263 -19.84 23.83 15.59
C ASN A 263 -18.92 24.59 16.56
N ASP A 264 -19.27 24.62 17.85
CA ASP A 264 -18.46 25.31 18.87
C ASP A 264 -17.08 24.66 19.02
N ASN A 265 -16.98 23.34 18.86
CA ASN A 265 -15.70 22.63 18.87
C ASN A 265 -14.83 23.04 17.68
N MET A 266 -15.41 23.11 16.49
CA MET A 266 -14.70 23.55 15.28
C MET A 266 -14.21 24.98 15.41
N THR A 267 -15.04 25.86 15.98
CA THR A 267 -14.63 27.25 16.29
C THR A 267 -13.44 27.26 17.27
N TYR A 268 -13.47 26.41 18.28
CA TYR A 268 -12.36 26.28 19.21
C TYR A 268 -11.09 25.71 18.55
N PHE A 269 -11.23 24.81 17.57
CA PHE A 269 -10.11 24.22 16.83
C PHE A 269 -9.38 25.26 15.98
N ILE A 270 -10.11 26.21 15.37
CA ILE A 270 -9.54 27.34 14.62
C ILE A 270 -8.48 28.07 15.45
N ASP A 271 -8.80 28.39 16.70
CA ASP A 271 -7.94 29.20 17.57
C ASP A 271 -6.81 28.40 18.24
N LYS A 272 -6.99 27.09 18.43
CA LYS A 272 -6.14 26.28 19.32
C LYS A 272 -5.24 25.27 18.61
N LEU A 273 -5.47 25.02 17.33
CA LEU A 273 -4.70 24.05 16.54
C LEU A 273 -3.98 24.72 15.35
N PRO A 274 -3.06 25.67 15.59
CA PRO A 274 -2.42 26.44 14.51
C PRO A 274 -1.47 25.59 13.64
N ASN A 275 -0.99 24.45 14.12
CA ASN A 275 -0.05 23.59 13.41
C ASN A 275 -0.71 22.42 12.68
N LEU A 276 -2.04 22.39 12.61
CA LEU A 276 -2.78 21.25 12.08
C LEU A 276 -2.56 21.08 10.57
N LYS A 277 -1.92 19.98 10.18
CA LYS A 277 -1.66 19.59 8.78
C LYS A 277 -2.64 18.54 8.29
N LYS A 278 -3.13 17.66 9.17
CA LYS A 278 -4.11 16.63 8.83
C LYS A 278 -5.36 16.74 9.70
N LEU A 279 -6.52 16.78 9.06
CA LEU A 279 -7.82 16.63 9.70
C LEU A 279 -8.61 15.52 9.00
N ALA A 280 -8.91 14.45 9.74
CA ALA A 280 -9.70 13.31 9.24
C ALA A 280 -10.90 13.07 10.15
N LEU A 281 -12.10 13.30 9.63
CA LEU A 281 -13.36 13.14 10.36
C LEU A 281 -14.26 12.11 9.71
N ASN A 282 -14.88 11.24 10.52
CA ASN A 282 -15.90 10.30 10.05
C ASN A 282 -17.14 10.40 10.94
N GLY A 283 -18.29 10.68 10.31
CA GLY A 283 -19.55 10.91 11.01
C GLY A 283 -19.70 12.26 11.73
N PRO A 284 -19.14 13.40 11.27
CA PRO A 284 -19.38 14.70 11.91
C PRO A 284 -20.76 15.27 11.50
N PHE A 285 -21.84 14.64 11.96
CA PHE A 285 -23.22 14.96 11.53
C PHE A 285 -23.78 16.29 12.06
N LEU A 286 -23.10 16.92 13.03
CA LEU A 286 -23.56 18.13 13.71
C LEU A 286 -22.77 19.39 13.30
N ILE A 287 -21.75 19.25 12.45
CA ILE A 287 -21.04 20.39 11.87
C ILE A 287 -21.83 20.89 10.66
N SER A 288 -22.24 22.15 10.65
CA SER A 288 -23.00 22.73 9.54
C SER A 288 -22.10 23.23 8.40
N THR A 289 -22.65 23.33 7.18
CA THR A 289 -21.95 23.89 6.00
C THR A 289 -21.31 25.25 6.28
N PRO A 290 -21.99 26.24 6.92
CA PRO A 290 -21.35 27.52 7.24
C PRO A 290 -20.17 27.39 8.21
N GLN A 291 -20.21 26.42 9.12
CA GLN A 291 -19.10 26.20 10.04
C GLN A 291 -17.87 25.62 9.34
N TRP A 292 -18.08 24.74 8.35
CA TRP A 292 -17.00 24.25 7.50
C TRP A 292 -16.33 25.37 6.72
N VAL A 293 -17.13 26.25 6.11
CA VAL A 293 -16.65 27.45 5.42
C VAL A 293 -15.84 28.31 6.38
N ASP A 294 -16.42 28.65 7.54
CA ASP A 294 -15.74 29.43 8.58
C ASP A 294 -14.41 28.80 9.01
N PHE A 295 -14.35 27.48 9.14
CA PHE A 295 -13.12 26.76 9.49
C PHE A 295 -12.04 26.95 8.42
N PHE A 296 -12.35 26.72 7.14
CA PHE A 296 -11.35 26.86 6.08
C PHE A 296 -10.94 28.31 5.82
N GLU A 297 -11.84 29.27 6.04
CA GLU A 297 -11.54 30.69 5.87
C GLU A 297 -10.69 31.26 7.02
N LYS A 298 -10.96 30.86 8.27
CA LYS A 298 -10.37 31.49 9.46
C LYS A 298 -9.20 30.70 10.05
N ALA A 299 -9.14 29.38 9.89
CA ALA A 299 -8.03 28.61 10.43
C ALA A 299 -6.73 29.04 9.76
N GLU A 300 -5.70 29.36 10.53
CA GLU A 300 -4.37 29.69 9.99
C GLU A 300 -3.51 28.45 9.73
N SER A 301 -4.07 27.26 9.98
CA SER A 301 -3.33 26.01 9.95
C SER A 301 -2.95 25.59 8.52
N PRO A 302 -1.74 25.04 8.32
CA PRO A 302 -1.25 24.60 7.02
C PRO A 302 -1.83 23.22 6.68
N LEU A 303 -3.15 23.16 6.48
CA LEU A 303 -3.86 21.91 6.21
C LEU A 303 -3.42 21.35 4.84
N GLU A 304 -2.70 20.23 4.87
CA GLU A 304 -2.17 19.49 3.72
C GLU A 304 -3.00 18.21 3.45
N GLN A 305 -3.70 17.69 4.46
CA GLN A 305 -4.44 16.43 4.36
C GLN A 305 -5.84 16.59 4.93
N PHE A 306 -6.85 16.42 4.09
CA PHE A 306 -8.25 16.52 4.49
C PHE A 306 -9.03 15.27 4.12
N GLU A 307 -9.71 14.72 5.13
CA GLU A 307 -10.59 13.58 4.96
C GLU A 307 -11.90 13.84 5.70
N VAL A 308 -13.00 13.68 4.99
CA VAL A 308 -14.35 13.70 5.58
C VAL A 308 -15.17 12.57 5.02
N ARG A 309 -15.78 11.80 5.92
CA ARG A 309 -16.63 10.66 5.55
C ARG A 309 -17.97 10.69 6.28
N ASN A 310 -19.00 10.14 5.64
CA ASN A 310 -20.33 9.92 6.21
C ASN A 310 -20.90 11.19 6.83
N THR A 311 -21.23 12.20 6.03
CA THR A 311 -21.98 13.36 6.51
C THR A 311 -22.74 14.03 5.38
N HIS A 312 -23.99 14.40 5.64
CA HIS A 312 -24.84 15.15 4.72
C HIS A 312 -24.68 16.67 4.86
N ARG A 313 -23.87 17.13 5.83
CA ARG A 313 -23.69 18.55 6.15
C ARG A 313 -22.37 19.15 5.65
N PHE A 314 -21.54 18.36 5.00
CA PHE A 314 -20.44 18.88 4.21
C PHE A 314 -20.99 19.21 2.82
N GLY A 315 -21.29 20.49 2.58
CA GLY A 315 -21.99 20.95 1.38
C GLY A 315 -21.07 21.49 0.29
N ASN A 316 -21.66 21.85 -0.84
CA ASN A 316 -20.95 22.46 -1.98
C ASN A 316 -20.04 23.64 -1.56
N ASP A 317 -20.58 24.60 -0.78
CA ASP A 317 -19.82 25.76 -0.30
C ASP A 317 -18.63 25.35 0.59
N SER A 318 -18.76 24.25 1.33
CA SER A 318 -17.67 23.70 2.15
C SER A 318 -16.52 23.21 1.27
N LEU A 319 -16.82 22.52 0.17
CA LEU A 319 -15.80 22.05 -0.78
C LEU A 319 -15.15 23.22 -1.52
N ILE A 320 -15.94 24.19 -1.98
CA ILE A 320 -15.42 25.41 -2.64
C ILE A 320 -14.43 26.12 -1.70
N SER A 321 -14.83 26.38 -0.46
CA SER A 321 -13.98 27.05 0.53
C SER A 321 -12.70 26.28 0.84
N LEU A 322 -12.77 24.94 0.97
CA LEU A 322 -11.60 24.09 1.12
C LEU A 322 -10.63 24.22 -0.06
N LEU A 323 -11.15 24.11 -1.29
CA LEU A 323 -10.33 24.14 -2.51
C LEU A 323 -9.67 25.51 -2.71
N GLU A 324 -10.42 26.60 -2.54
CA GLU A 324 -9.89 27.96 -2.66
C GLU A 324 -8.79 28.28 -1.64
N ARG A 325 -8.94 27.80 -0.40
CA ARG A 325 -8.04 28.16 0.71
C ARG A 325 -6.88 27.19 0.87
N ARG A 326 -7.05 25.91 0.52
CA ARG A 326 -6.08 24.85 0.82
C ARG A 326 -5.69 24.00 -0.39
N GLY A 327 -6.40 24.10 -1.51
CA GLY A 327 -6.20 23.21 -2.67
C GLY A 327 -4.74 23.12 -3.13
N ASN A 328 -4.01 24.23 -3.15
CA ASN A 328 -2.64 24.28 -3.66
C ASN A 328 -1.58 23.53 -2.85
N GLN A 329 -1.88 23.15 -1.61
CA GLN A 329 -0.95 22.46 -0.70
C GLN A 329 -1.46 21.06 -0.31
N LEU A 330 -2.63 20.64 -0.81
CA LEU A 330 -3.18 19.34 -0.48
C LEU A 330 -2.30 18.21 -1.03
N THR A 331 -1.96 17.27 -0.16
CA THR A 331 -1.34 15.99 -0.50
C THR A 331 -2.31 14.83 -0.35
N LEU A 332 -3.42 15.01 0.38
CA LEU A 332 -4.48 14.02 0.55
C LEU A 332 -5.85 14.71 0.55
N LEU A 333 -6.74 14.24 -0.32
CA LEU A 333 -8.15 14.63 -0.35
C LEU A 333 -9.01 13.38 -0.38
N LYS A 334 -9.82 13.17 0.67
CA LYS A 334 -10.70 12.01 0.77
C LYS A 334 -12.12 12.43 1.12
N LEU A 335 -13.01 12.24 0.15
CA LEU A 335 -14.43 12.57 0.20
C LEU A 335 -15.23 11.28 0.01
N SER A 336 -15.95 10.83 1.04
CA SER A 336 -16.68 9.56 0.98
C SER A 336 -18.08 9.69 1.59
N ARG A 337 -19.11 9.30 0.84
CA ARG A 337 -20.52 9.32 1.30
C ARG A 337 -20.92 10.70 1.83
N LEU A 338 -20.84 11.70 0.96
CA LEU A 338 -21.12 13.10 1.27
C LEU A 338 -22.38 13.57 0.54
N ASP A 339 -23.54 13.33 1.14
CA ASP A 339 -24.83 13.66 0.52
C ASP A 339 -25.07 15.17 0.33
N GLY A 340 -24.29 16.01 1.02
CA GLY A 340 -24.33 17.47 0.84
C GLY A 340 -23.60 17.97 -0.42
N LEU A 341 -22.79 17.12 -1.07
CA LEU A 341 -22.16 17.43 -2.35
C LEU A 341 -23.04 16.91 -3.48
N ASP A 342 -23.93 17.77 -3.97
CA ASP A 342 -25.01 17.44 -4.91
C ASP A 342 -24.89 18.17 -6.27
N SER A 343 -23.76 18.82 -6.52
CA SER A 343 -23.54 19.63 -7.72
C SER A 343 -22.28 19.19 -8.48
N GLU A 344 -22.47 18.70 -9.71
CA GLU A 344 -21.40 18.32 -10.64
C GLU A 344 -20.41 19.47 -10.92
N PRO A 345 -20.83 20.73 -11.18
CA PRO A 345 -19.90 21.86 -11.34
C PRO A 345 -18.92 22.05 -10.18
N VAL A 346 -19.31 21.69 -8.96
CA VAL A 346 -18.45 21.87 -7.77
C VAL A 346 -17.32 20.85 -7.78
N TYR A 347 -17.59 19.61 -8.19
CA TYR A 347 -16.52 18.64 -8.44
C TYR A 347 -15.61 19.11 -9.59
N GLY A 348 -16.18 19.73 -10.63
CA GLY A 348 -15.44 20.31 -11.75
C GLY A 348 -14.41 21.39 -11.38
N LEU A 349 -14.48 21.95 -10.16
CA LEU A 349 -13.48 22.90 -9.64
C LEU A 349 -12.20 22.21 -9.14
N ILE A 350 -12.25 20.92 -8.80
CA ILE A 350 -11.15 20.17 -8.20
C ILE A 350 -9.85 20.28 -9.04
N PRO A 351 -9.85 20.02 -10.37
CA PRO A 351 -8.63 20.13 -11.17
C PRO A 351 -7.96 21.51 -11.07
N GLN A 352 -8.76 22.58 -11.17
CA GLN A 352 -8.24 23.95 -11.15
C GLN A 352 -7.50 24.28 -9.85
N TYR A 353 -8.06 23.89 -8.71
CA TYR A 353 -7.50 24.23 -7.40
C TYR A 353 -6.40 23.26 -6.95
N LEU A 354 -6.39 22.03 -7.47
CA LEU A 354 -5.36 21.04 -7.17
C LEU A 354 -4.19 21.05 -8.15
N ALA A 355 -4.25 21.79 -9.27
CA ALA A 355 -3.15 21.89 -10.24
C ALA A 355 -1.76 22.22 -9.65
N PRO A 356 -1.61 23.16 -8.71
CA PRO A 356 -0.30 23.43 -8.10
C PRO A 356 0.06 22.47 -6.95
N SER A 357 -0.87 21.59 -6.56
CA SER A 357 -0.68 20.66 -5.46
C SER A 357 0.22 19.48 -5.82
N ARG A 358 0.66 18.73 -4.80
CA ARG A 358 1.37 17.45 -4.97
C ARG A 358 0.52 16.35 -4.36
N LEU A 359 -0.68 16.19 -4.90
CA LEU A 359 -1.66 15.23 -4.40
C LEU A 359 -1.13 13.80 -4.54
N GLU A 360 -0.98 13.10 -3.42
CA GLU A 360 -0.55 11.70 -3.39
C GLU A 360 -1.71 10.73 -3.16
N GLU A 361 -2.76 11.16 -2.44
CA GLU A 361 -3.92 10.34 -2.14
C GLU A 361 -5.23 11.05 -2.52
N LEU A 362 -6.01 10.43 -3.42
CA LEU A 362 -7.33 10.89 -3.82
C LEU A 362 -8.37 9.79 -3.55
N GLU A 363 -9.43 10.15 -2.83
CA GLU A 363 -10.64 9.32 -2.70
C GLU A 363 -11.86 10.20 -3.00
N LEU A 364 -12.60 9.83 -4.04
CA LEU A 364 -13.93 10.35 -4.33
C LEU A 364 -14.84 9.13 -4.41
N SER A 365 -15.56 8.80 -3.33
CA SER A 365 -16.28 7.52 -3.25
C SER A 365 -17.72 7.67 -2.77
N HIS A 366 -18.58 6.81 -3.32
CA HIS A 366 -20.01 6.71 -3.03
C HIS A 366 -20.70 8.08 -3.10
N PRO A 367 -20.67 8.76 -4.27
CA PRO A 367 -21.44 9.98 -4.46
C PRO A 367 -22.93 9.70 -4.25
N HIS A 368 -23.67 10.69 -3.77
CA HIS A 368 -25.09 10.54 -3.48
C HIS A 368 -25.93 10.28 -4.74
N GLN A 369 -25.53 10.91 -5.85
CA GLN A 369 -26.10 10.68 -7.17
C GLN A 369 -25.00 10.19 -8.11
N ALA A 370 -25.34 9.20 -8.93
CA ALA A 370 -24.38 8.52 -9.79
C ALA A 370 -23.72 9.44 -10.81
N ASN A 371 -24.44 10.46 -11.31
CA ASN A 371 -23.99 11.40 -12.34
C ASN A 371 -23.07 12.52 -11.83
N LEU A 372 -22.77 12.58 -10.53
CA LEU A 372 -21.89 13.64 -9.99
C LEU A 372 -20.41 13.40 -10.30
N ILE A 373 -20.05 12.14 -10.56
CA ILE A 373 -18.69 11.73 -10.89
C ILE A 373 -18.77 10.86 -12.14
N ASP A 374 -18.30 11.40 -13.25
CA ASP A 374 -18.21 10.74 -14.54
C ASP A 374 -16.75 10.62 -15.01
N ASP A 375 -16.57 10.02 -16.19
CA ASP A 375 -15.24 9.79 -16.77
C ASP A 375 -14.51 11.12 -17.06
N ASP A 376 -15.19 12.08 -17.69
CA ASP A 376 -14.61 13.37 -18.10
C ASP A 376 -14.03 14.14 -16.91
N LEU A 377 -14.78 14.19 -15.79
CA LEU A 377 -14.31 14.78 -14.55
C LEU A 377 -13.04 14.09 -14.05
N LEU A 378 -13.05 12.76 -13.91
CA LEU A 378 -11.91 12.05 -13.35
C LEU A 378 -10.70 12.09 -14.26
N ILE A 379 -10.88 11.99 -15.57
CA ILE A 379 -9.80 12.15 -16.55
C ILE A 379 -9.19 13.54 -16.40
N HIS A 380 -9.98 14.60 -16.25
CA HIS A 380 -9.46 15.95 -16.05
C HIS A 380 -8.71 16.12 -14.71
N ILE A 381 -9.20 15.51 -13.63
CA ILE A 381 -8.49 15.48 -12.34
C ILE A 381 -7.15 14.76 -12.49
N LEU A 382 -7.13 13.57 -13.10
CA LEU A 382 -5.93 12.76 -13.28
C LEU A 382 -4.94 13.40 -14.25
N ALA A 383 -5.39 14.05 -15.32
CA ALA A 383 -4.53 14.82 -16.22
C ALA A 383 -3.76 15.93 -15.48
N THR A 384 -4.35 16.45 -14.41
CA THR A 384 -3.80 17.55 -13.62
C THR A 384 -2.94 17.05 -12.44
N THR A 385 -3.32 15.95 -11.80
CA THR A 385 -2.74 15.50 -10.51
C THR A 385 -2.09 14.12 -10.56
N GLY A 386 -2.33 13.35 -11.63
CA GLY A 386 -1.97 11.93 -11.74
C GLY A 386 -0.49 11.62 -11.60
N GLU A 387 0.40 12.55 -11.98
CA GLU A 387 1.86 12.33 -11.92
C GLU A 387 2.35 12.00 -10.50
N THR A 388 1.64 12.47 -9.47
CA THR A 388 2.01 12.25 -8.07
C THR A 388 1.10 11.27 -7.32
N ILE A 389 -0.04 10.87 -7.91
CA ILE A 389 -1.02 10.01 -7.23
C ILE A 389 -0.45 8.61 -7.00
N LYS A 390 -0.41 8.20 -5.73
CA LYS A 390 -0.04 6.85 -5.27
C LYS A 390 -1.26 6.05 -4.82
N TYR A 391 -2.31 6.72 -4.34
CA TYR A 391 -3.56 6.10 -3.89
C TYR A 391 -4.75 6.73 -4.61
N LEU A 392 -5.52 5.91 -5.33
CA LEU A 392 -6.76 6.31 -5.98
C LEU A 392 -7.89 5.39 -5.51
N ASN A 393 -8.95 5.97 -4.95
CA ASN A 393 -10.18 5.26 -4.61
C ASN A 393 -11.39 5.97 -5.23
N VAL A 394 -12.13 5.23 -6.04
CA VAL A 394 -13.33 5.66 -6.77
C VAL A 394 -14.51 4.71 -6.51
N ASP A 395 -14.53 4.11 -5.32
CA ASP A 395 -15.53 3.10 -4.95
C ASP A 395 -16.95 3.67 -5.07
N GLY A 396 -17.85 2.93 -5.72
CA GLY A 396 -19.26 3.32 -5.86
C GLY A 396 -19.53 4.48 -6.83
N CYS A 397 -18.55 4.94 -7.60
CA CYS A 397 -18.75 5.89 -8.70
C CYS A 397 -19.31 5.17 -9.94
N THR A 398 -20.56 4.70 -9.86
CA THR A 398 -21.14 3.72 -10.81
C THR A 398 -21.24 4.17 -12.27
N GLN A 399 -21.05 5.46 -12.58
CA GLN A 399 -21.05 5.99 -13.95
C GLN A 399 -19.69 5.89 -14.66
N LEU A 400 -18.64 5.49 -13.96
CA LEU A 400 -17.31 5.34 -14.57
C LEU A 400 -17.26 4.15 -15.52
N THR A 401 -16.73 4.38 -16.72
CA THR A 401 -16.56 3.37 -17.78
C THR A 401 -15.09 3.13 -18.10
N ASP A 402 -14.82 2.30 -19.10
CA ASP A 402 -13.45 1.99 -19.54
C ASP A 402 -12.65 3.24 -19.94
N SER A 403 -13.32 4.33 -20.32
CA SER A 403 -12.69 5.62 -20.63
C SER A 403 -11.88 6.15 -19.45
N PHE A 404 -12.42 6.09 -18.22
CA PHE A 404 -11.68 6.49 -17.02
C PHE A 404 -10.35 5.73 -16.86
N LEU A 405 -10.33 4.43 -17.18
CA LEU A 405 -9.12 3.61 -17.06
C LEU A 405 -8.13 3.88 -18.19
N THR A 406 -8.60 3.84 -19.44
CA THR A 406 -7.78 3.95 -20.65
C THR A 406 -7.31 5.38 -20.92
N GLU A 407 -8.16 6.38 -20.69
CA GLU A 407 -7.84 7.78 -20.95
C GLU A 407 -7.38 8.54 -19.69
N GLY A 408 -7.70 8.04 -18.50
CA GLY A 408 -7.29 8.62 -17.23
C GLY A 408 -6.10 7.89 -16.61
N VAL A 409 -6.38 6.74 -15.99
CA VAL A 409 -5.39 6.01 -15.17
C VAL A 409 -4.16 5.59 -15.97
N ALA A 410 -4.36 4.98 -17.14
CA ALA A 410 -3.30 4.44 -17.97
C ALA A 410 -2.37 5.51 -18.56
N LYS A 411 -2.84 6.76 -18.68
CA LYS A 411 -2.07 7.88 -19.26
C LYS A 411 -1.37 8.75 -18.24
N PHE A 412 -1.98 8.93 -17.07
CA PHE A 412 -1.56 9.99 -16.15
C PHE A 412 -0.99 9.48 -14.81
N CYS A 413 -1.04 8.17 -14.50
CA CYS A 413 -0.70 7.65 -13.16
C CYS A 413 0.57 6.77 -13.10
N PRO A 414 1.78 7.32 -13.35
CA PRO A 414 3.03 6.55 -13.43
C PRO A 414 3.57 6.02 -12.08
N VAL A 415 3.06 6.53 -10.96
CA VAL A 415 3.50 6.17 -9.60
C VAL A 415 2.37 5.58 -8.74
N LEU A 416 1.26 5.18 -9.37
CA LEU A 416 0.13 4.57 -8.68
C LEU A 416 0.58 3.29 -7.96
N GLU A 417 0.25 3.19 -6.67
CA GLU A 417 0.56 2.04 -5.82
C GLU A 417 -0.72 1.35 -5.32
N THR A 418 -1.85 2.05 -5.23
CA THR A 418 -3.12 1.49 -4.74
C THR A 418 -4.28 2.01 -5.59
N LEU A 419 -5.07 1.07 -6.13
CA LEU A 419 -6.29 1.35 -6.87
C LEU A 419 -7.47 0.61 -6.22
N SER A 420 -8.51 1.35 -5.85
CA SER A 420 -9.78 0.78 -5.39
C SER A 420 -10.91 1.32 -6.25
N MET A 421 -11.68 0.42 -6.82
CA MET A 421 -12.75 0.72 -7.76
C MET A 421 -13.94 -0.21 -7.51
N ARG A 422 -14.31 -0.38 -6.24
CA ARG A 422 -15.39 -1.29 -5.86
C ARG A 422 -16.71 -0.86 -6.46
N ASN A 423 -17.53 -1.83 -6.83
CA ASN A 423 -18.89 -1.61 -7.32
C ASN A 423 -18.93 -0.72 -8.58
N LEU A 424 -17.93 -0.87 -9.46
CA LEU A 424 -17.92 -0.30 -10.81
C LEU A 424 -18.28 -1.39 -11.82
N GLU A 425 -19.57 -1.52 -12.12
CA GLU A 425 -20.11 -2.59 -12.97
C GLU A 425 -19.99 -2.31 -14.47
N LEU A 426 -19.85 -1.03 -14.86
CA LEU A 426 -19.70 -0.61 -16.26
C LEU A 426 -18.28 -0.81 -16.82
N ILE A 427 -17.32 -1.15 -15.97
CA ILE A 427 -15.97 -1.50 -16.41
C ILE A 427 -15.99 -2.91 -17.01
N THR A 428 -15.51 -3.01 -18.24
CA THR A 428 -15.48 -4.26 -19.00
C THR A 428 -14.15 -4.99 -18.84
N ASN A 429 -14.17 -6.28 -19.19
CA ASN A 429 -12.98 -7.11 -19.19
C ASN A 429 -11.93 -6.59 -20.20
N GLU A 430 -12.37 -6.13 -21.38
CA GLU A 430 -11.53 -5.58 -22.44
C GLU A 430 -10.91 -4.24 -22.04
N GLY A 431 -11.71 -3.32 -21.48
CA GLY A 431 -11.22 -2.02 -21.04
C GLY A 431 -10.19 -2.11 -19.94
N MET A 432 -10.38 -3.04 -18.99
CA MET A 432 -9.42 -3.30 -17.92
C MET A 432 -8.10 -3.88 -18.46
N ARG A 433 -8.18 -4.82 -19.43
CA ARG A 433 -7.01 -5.40 -20.10
C ARG A 433 -6.20 -4.31 -20.80
N ASP A 434 -6.85 -3.54 -21.68
CA ASP A 434 -6.20 -2.53 -22.51
C ASP A 434 -5.57 -1.43 -21.64
N ALA A 435 -6.28 -0.99 -20.60
CA ALA A 435 -5.76 0.01 -19.66
C ALA A 435 -4.50 -0.48 -18.91
N PHE A 436 -4.42 -1.75 -18.50
CA PHE A 436 -3.25 -2.26 -17.77
C PHE A 436 -2.06 -2.56 -18.69
N GLU A 437 -2.30 -2.88 -19.96
CA GLU A 437 -1.24 -2.97 -20.97
C GLU A 437 -0.61 -1.61 -21.26
N GLU A 438 -1.42 -0.56 -21.37
CA GLU A 438 -0.97 0.82 -21.53
C GLU A 438 -0.33 1.38 -20.25
N LEU A 439 -0.94 1.13 -19.09
CA LEU A 439 -0.38 1.56 -17.79
C LEU A 439 1.02 1.02 -17.57
N GLY A 440 1.32 -0.21 -18.00
CA GLY A 440 2.66 -0.79 -17.92
C GLY A 440 3.74 -0.05 -18.72
N GLN A 441 3.36 0.83 -19.65
CA GLN A 441 4.29 1.69 -20.38
C GLN A 441 4.71 2.92 -19.59
N ILE A 442 3.97 3.32 -18.56
CA ILE A 442 4.29 4.51 -17.75
C ILE A 442 4.55 4.16 -16.28
N ASN A 443 3.88 3.13 -15.75
CA ASN A 443 3.97 2.68 -14.37
C ASN A 443 4.86 1.43 -14.29
N TYR A 444 6.15 1.67 -14.16
CA TYR A 444 7.13 0.58 -14.02
C TYR A 444 7.15 -0.01 -12.60
N GLY A 445 6.60 0.69 -11.61
CA GLY A 445 6.61 0.27 -10.21
C GLY A 445 5.64 -0.89 -9.93
N GLY A 446 4.53 -0.97 -10.67
CA GLY A 446 3.42 -1.87 -10.40
C GLY A 446 2.64 -1.47 -9.16
N LEU A 447 1.45 -2.08 -8.99
CA LEU A 447 0.60 -1.82 -7.83
C LEU A 447 1.01 -2.65 -6.60
N LEU A 448 0.84 -2.06 -5.42
CA LEU A 448 0.94 -2.74 -4.13
C LEU A 448 -0.40 -3.32 -3.69
N SER A 449 -1.52 -2.71 -4.11
CA SER A 449 -2.86 -3.09 -3.71
C SER A 449 -3.87 -2.80 -4.81
N ILE A 450 -4.76 -3.76 -5.07
CA ILE A 450 -5.88 -3.57 -5.98
C ILE A 450 -7.17 -4.13 -5.36
N ASP A 451 -8.27 -3.41 -5.51
CA ASP A 451 -9.58 -3.84 -5.01
C ASP A 451 -10.66 -3.67 -6.09
N LEU A 452 -11.13 -4.81 -6.58
CA LEU A 452 -12.10 -4.95 -7.67
C LEU A 452 -13.43 -5.55 -7.17
N THR A 453 -13.70 -5.40 -5.87
CA THR A 453 -14.90 -5.99 -5.26
C THR A 453 -16.16 -5.54 -5.99
N LYS A 454 -16.94 -6.50 -6.50
CA LYS A 454 -18.17 -6.26 -7.29
C LYS A 454 -17.96 -5.55 -8.64
N CYS A 455 -16.80 -5.68 -9.25
CA CYS A 455 -16.62 -5.38 -10.67
C CYS A 455 -17.01 -6.60 -11.50
N THR A 456 -18.31 -6.85 -11.64
CA THR A 456 -18.86 -8.09 -12.22
C THR A 456 -18.59 -8.26 -13.71
N GLY A 457 -18.26 -7.17 -14.42
CA GLY A 457 -17.89 -7.20 -15.84
C GLY A 457 -16.50 -7.77 -16.11
N LEU A 458 -15.65 -7.91 -15.10
CA LEU A 458 -14.27 -8.39 -15.25
C LEU A 458 -14.20 -9.92 -15.38
N GLY A 459 -13.21 -10.40 -16.12
CA GLY A 459 -12.95 -11.82 -16.35
C GLY A 459 -11.45 -12.15 -16.45
N ASN A 460 -11.13 -13.23 -17.16
CA ASN A 460 -9.77 -13.79 -17.21
C ASN A 460 -8.73 -12.79 -17.76
N GLU A 461 -9.01 -12.13 -18.88
CA GLU A 461 -8.05 -11.23 -19.54
C GLU A 461 -7.71 -10.00 -18.68
N ALA A 462 -8.70 -9.45 -17.98
CA ALA A 462 -8.51 -8.36 -17.04
C ALA A 462 -7.54 -8.76 -15.91
N ILE A 463 -7.78 -9.90 -15.26
CA ILE A 463 -6.93 -10.37 -14.15
C ILE A 463 -5.53 -10.75 -14.64
N GLU A 464 -5.41 -11.32 -15.84
CA GLU A 464 -4.11 -11.58 -16.46
C GLU A 464 -3.29 -10.29 -16.63
N ALA A 465 -3.88 -9.26 -17.24
CA ALA A 465 -3.21 -7.98 -17.46
C ALA A 465 -2.74 -7.35 -16.15
N ILE A 466 -3.57 -7.41 -15.10
CA ILE A 466 -3.25 -6.90 -13.77
C ILE A 466 -2.06 -7.65 -13.15
N PHE A 467 -2.05 -8.98 -13.20
CA PHE A 467 -0.97 -9.79 -12.62
C PHE A 467 0.32 -9.68 -13.42
N LYS A 468 0.24 -9.57 -14.75
CA LYS A 468 1.39 -9.31 -15.62
C LYS A 468 2.05 -7.96 -15.30
N HIS A 469 1.26 -6.93 -15.03
CA HIS A 469 1.74 -5.61 -14.64
C HIS A 469 2.29 -5.56 -13.20
N SER A 470 1.53 -6.07 -12.22
CA SER A 470 1.77 -5.79 -10.79
C SER A 470 2.19 -7.00 -9.95
N GLY A 471 2.25 -8.21 -10.52
CA GLY A 471 2.39 -9.44 -9.73
C GLY A 471 3.59 -9.49 -8.80
N LYS A 472 4.71 -8.89 -9.22
CA LYS A 472 5.97 -8.83 -8.43
C LYS A 472 5.90 -7.91 -7.21
N THR A 473 4.96 -6.96 -7.18
CA THR A 473 4.84 -5.93 -6.13
C THR A 473 3.53 -5.99 -5.35
N LEU A 474 2.53 -6.70 -5.86
CA LEU A 474 1.21 -6.83 -5.23
C LEU A 474 1.31 -7.50 -3.85
N VAL A 475 0.73 -6.84 -2.85
CA VAL A 475 0.67 -7.30 -1.44
C VAL A 475 -0.75 -7.67 -1.04
N GLU A 476 -1.74 -6.93 -1.54
CA GLU A 476 -3.16 -7.10 -1.23
C GLU A 476 -3.96 -7.09 -2.53
N ALA A 477 -4.81 -8.09 -2.75
CA ALA A 477 -5.69 -8.15 -3.91
C ALA A 477 -7.10 -8.55 -3.47
N SER A 478 -8.12 -7.85 -3.97
CA SER A 478 -9.50 -8.31 -3.91
C SER A 478 -10.06 -8.46 -5.31
N ILE A 479 -10.49 -9.67 -5.64
CA ILE A 479 -11.27 -10.01 -6.83
C ILE A 479 -12.65 -10.56 -6.42
N ASN A 480 -13.14 -10.08 -5.28
CA ASN A 480 -14.42 -10.49 -4.72
C ASN A 480 -15.57 -10.19 -5.69
N SER A 481 -16.45 -11.16 -5.90
CA SER A 481 -17.59 -11.09 -6.82
C SER A 481 -17.22 -10.86 -8.30
N VAL A 482 -15.98 -11.15 -8.70
CA VAL A 482 -15.58 -11.21 -10.12
C VAL A 482 -15.98 -12.57 -10.69
N ASN A 483 -17.19 -12.64 -11.25
CA ASN A 483 -17.86 -13.91 -11.57
C ASN A 483 -17.43 -14.55 -12.89
N ASN A 484 -16.85 -13.80 -13.83
CA ASN A 484 -16.50 -14.31 -15.17
C ASN A 484 -15.11 -14.96 -15.20
N LEU A 485 -14.57 -15.35 -14.04
CA LEU A 485 -13.34 -16.11 -13.94
C LEU A 485 -13.60 -17.59 -14.14
N THR A 486 -12.71 -18.27 -14.84
CA THR A 486 -12.75 -19.74 -14.98
C THR A 486 -11.74 -20.42 -14.08
N ASN A 487 -12.06 -21.64 -13.65
CA ASN A 487 -11.18 -22.43 -12.79
C ASN A 487 -9.84 -22.71 -13.50
N SER A 488 -9.93 -23.14 -14.76
CA SER A 488 -8.77 -23.41 -15.61
C SER A 488 -7.86 -22.20 -15.78
N PHE A 489 -8.40 -20.99 -15.90
CA PHE A 489 -7.60 -19.77 -15.90
C PHE A 489 -6.81 -19.59 -14.61
N LEU A 490 -7.48 -19.71 -13.45
CA LEU A 490 -6.84 -19.53 -12.14
C LEU A 490 -5.74 -20.56 -11.90
N VAL A 491 -5.91 -21.81 -12.38
CA VAL A 491 -4.85 -22.82 -12.33
C VAL A 491 -3.70 -22.44 -13.27
N GLN A 492 -3.99 -22.11 -14.53
CA GLN A 492 -2.97 -21.78 -15.54
C GLN A 492 -2.11 -20.56 -15.16
N ILE A 493 -2.71 -19.52 -14.59
CA ILE A 493 -1.99 -18.29 -14.25
C ILE A 493 -1.08 -18.44 -13.03
N LEU A 494 -1.30 -19.44 -12.18
CA LEU A 494 -0.48 -19.69 -10.99
C LEU A 494 0.62 -20.71 -11.21
N THR A 495 0.36 -21.70 -12.07
CA THR A 495 1.22 -22.88 -12.21
C THR A 495 2.14 -22.79 -13.41
N ASP A 496 3.32 -23.39 -13.27
CA ASP A 496 4.25 -23.54 -14.38
C ASP A 496 3.74 -24.54 -15.43
N ASP A 497 4.28 -24.48 -16.65
CA ASP A 497 3.82 -25.32 -17.77
C ASP A 497 4.11 -26.82 -17.59
N LYS A 498 4.82 -27.22 -16.53
CA LYS A 498 5.11 -28.62 -16.18
C LYS A 498 4.18 -29.15 -15.09
N ASP A 499 3.41 -28.29 -14.43
CA ASP A 499 2.43 -28.71 -13.43
C ASP A 499 1.40 -29.65 -14.05
N GLU A 500 1.10 -30.75 -13.37
CA GLU A 500 0.22 -31.79 -13.88
C GLU A 500 -1.19 -31.25 -14.19
N SER A 501 -1.73 -30.35 -13.36
CA SER A 501 -3.04 -29.75 -13.56
C SER A 501 -3.04 -28.86 -14.81
N LYS A 502 -1.97 -28.08 -15.03
CA LYS A 502 -1.85 -27.22 -16.22
C LYS A 502 -1.67 -28.02 -17.51
N VAL A 503 -0.87 -29.09 -17.47
CA VAL A 503 -0.69 -30.01 -18.62
C VAL A 503 -2.00 -30.72 -18.97
N LEU A 504 -2.80 -31.11 -17.98
CA LEU A 504 -4.13 -31.69 -18.21
C LEU A 504 -5.07 -30.69 -18.87
N ILE A 505 -5.11 -29.45 -18.38
CA ILE A 505 -5.88 -28.36 -18.98
C ILE A 505 -5.44 -28.13 -20.44
N GLN A 506 -4.13 -28.09 -20.70
CA GLN A 506 -3.59 -27.91 -22.05
C GLN A 506 -4.07 -29.02 -22.99
N LYS A 507 -4.05 -30.29 -22.54
CA LYS A 507 -4.55 -31.42 -23.33
C LYS A 507 -6.05 -31.34 -23.58
N SER A 508 -6.85 -31.02 -22.55
CA SER A 508 -8.30 -30.86 -22.69
C SER A 508 -8.67 -29.78 -23.70
N ILE A 509 -7.92 -28.69 -23.67
CA ILE A 509 -8.01 -27.58 -24.63
C ILE A 509 -7.65 -28.05 -26.05
N GLU A 510 -6.55 -28.78 -26.23
CA GLU A 510 -6.10 -29.33 -27.53
C GLU A 510 -7.11 -30.34 -28.10
N ASP A 511 -7.77 -31.10 -27.22
CA ASP A 511 -8.84 -32.05 -27.54
C ASP A 511 -10.19 -31.38 -27.84
N GLY A 512 -10.27 -30.04 -27.75
CA GLY A 512 -11.46 -29.24 -28.07
C GLY A 512 -12.55 -29.22 -27.00
N VAL A 513 -12.24 -29.68 -25.79
CA VAL A 513 -13.10 -29.54 -24.61
C VAL A 513 -12.81 -28.17 -24.01
N ASN A 514 -13.66 -27.19 -24.31
CA ASN A 514 -13.56 -25.87 -23.70
C ASN A 514 -14.28 -25.89 -22.35
N ASP A 515 -13.65 -25.31 -21.33
CA ASP A 515 -14.34 -24.85 -20.13
C ASP A 515 -15.12 -23.59 -20.50
N GLY A 516 -16.10 -23.75 -21.39
CA GLY A 516 -17.05 -22.71 -21.73
C GLY A 516 -17.71 -22.27 -20.42
N ILE A 517 -17.68 -20.97 -20.18
CA ILE A 517 -18.62 -20.30 -19.28
C ILE A 517 -19.97 -21.00 -19.48
N ASP A 518 -20.50 -21.64 -18.43
CA ASP A 518 -21.89 -22.07 -18.43
C ASP A 518 -22.70 -20.82 -18.80
N GLU A 519 -23.17 -20.73 -20.05
CA GLU A 519 -24.25 -19.83 -20.40
C GLU A 519 -25.37 -20.21 -19.44
N ALA A 520 -25.58 -19.38 -18.42
CA ALA A 520 -26.74 -19.51 -17.57
C ALA A 520 -27.94 -19.56 -18.52
N PRO A 521 -28.84 -20.56 -18.40
CA PRO A 521 -30.03 -20.58 -19.23
C PRO A 521 -30.73 -19.23 -19.05
N PRO A 522 -31.23 -18.61 -20.14
CA PRO A 522 -31.92 -17.33 -20.01
C PRO A 522 -33.00 -17.48 -18.94
N MET A 523 -33.03 -16.54 -18.00
CA MET A 523 -34.11 -16.47 -17.02
C MET A 523 -35.43 -16.51 -17.79
N GLU A 524 -36.21 -17.58 -17.58
CA GLU A 524 -37.60 -17.62 -17.98
C GLU A 524 -38.28 -16.45 -17.27
N VAL A 525 -38.57 -15.41 -18.04
CA VAL A 525 -39.48 -14.35 -17.62
C VAL A 525 -40.86 -14.97 -17.77
N ASP A 526 -41.41 -15.45 -16.64
CA ASP A 526 -42.85 -15.71 -16.53
C ASP A 526 -43.59 -14.39 -16.80
N GLY A 527 -44.13 -14.29 -18.02
CA GLY A 527 -44.89 -13.15 -18.49
C GLY A 527 -45.89 -13.61 -19.53
N ASP A 528 -47.09 -13.94 -19.07
CA ASP A 528 -48.28 -14.13 -19.87
C ASP A 528 -48.49 -12.94 -20.82
N GLU A 529 -48.57 -13.16 -22.13
CA GLU A 529 -49.36 -12.33 -23.03
C GLU A 529 -49.64 -13.08 -24.34
N GLU A 530 -50.93 -13.34 -24.57
CA GLU A 530 -51.50 -13.89 -25.79
C GLU A 530 -51.31 -12.91 -26.96
N GLY A 531 -50.89 -13.42 -28.12
CA GLY A 531 -50.83 -12.64 -29.36
C GLY A 531 -50.45 -13.51 -30.56
N ASP A 532 -51.46 -13.92 -31.31
CA ASP A 532 -51.33 -14.60 -32.60
C ASP A 532 -50.67 -13.67 -33.64
N ASP A 533 -49.58 -14.11 -34.29
CA ASP A 533 -49.30 -13.74 -35.69
C ASP A 533 -48.34 -14.75 -36.35
N GLU A 534 -48.84 -15.38 -37.42
CA GLU A 534 -48.10 -16.29 -38.30
C GLU A 534 -47.18 -15.48 -39.23
N GLY A 535 -45.87 -15.75 -39.21
CA GLY A 535 -44.92 -15.15 -40.16
C GLY A 535 -43.56 -15.85 -40.20
N ASP A 536 -43.34 -16.61 -41.27
CA ASP A 536 -42.06 -17.00 -41.91
C ASP A 536 -40.84 -17.34 -41.04
N LEU A 537 -40.66 -18.64 -40.79
CA LEU A 537 -39.44 -19.25 -40.27
C LEU A 537 -38.35 -19.33 -41.37
N GLU A 538 -37.53 -18.29 -41.49
CA GLU A 538 -36.21 -18.42 -42.13
C GLU A 538 -35.20 -18.99 -41.12
N ALA A 539 -34.67 -20.18 -41.43
CA ALA A 539 -33.67 -20.88 -40.64
C ALA A 539 -32.32 -20.14 -40.68
N TYR A 540 -32.06 -19.28 -39.68
CA TYR A 540 -30.70 -18.81 -39.37
C TYR A 540 -29.92 -19.96 -38.73
N SER A 541 -29.04 -20.59 -39.52
CA SER A 541 -28.01 -21.48 -39.00
C SER A 541 -26.94 -20.65 -38.28
N SER A 542 -27.16 -20.38 -37.00
CA SER A 542 -26.15 -19.80 -36.11
C SER A 542 -25.10 -20.89 -35.83
N GLN A 543 -24.03 -20.92 -36.63
CA GLN A 543 -22.86 -21.71 -36.28
C GLN A 543 -22.27 -21.15 -34.98
N PRO A 544 -22.03 -21.98 -33.95
CA PRO A 544 -21.36 -21.51 -32.74
C PRO A 544 -19.96 -21.05 -33.12
N THR A 545 -19.66 -19.78 -32.83
CA THR A 545 -18.32 -19.22 -32.95
C THR A 545 -17.41 -20.03 -32.03
N LYS A 546 -16.46 -20.77 -32.60
CA LYS A 546 -15.42 -21.45 -31.83
C LYS A 546 -14.73 -20.40 -30.96
N SER A 547 -14.99 -20.43 -29.65
CA SER A 547 -14.30 -19.60 -28.67
C SER A 547 -12.80 -19.77 -28.90
N LYS A 548 -12.09 -18.65 -29.10
CA LYS A 548 -10.64 -18.66 -29.28
C LYS A 548 -10.05 -19.30 -28.03
N VAL A 549 -9.42 -20.44 -28.19
CA VAL A 549 -8.68 -21.10 -27.11
C VAL A 549 -7.55 -20.17 -26.69
N VAL A 550 -7.57 -19.69 -25.45
CA VAL A 550 -6.51 -18.88 -24.87
C VAL A 550 -5.81 -19.70 -23.78
N PHE A 551 -4.50 -19.88 -23.95
CA PHE A 551 -3.63 -20.50 -22.97
C PHE A 551 -2.84 -19.42 -22.23
N TYR A 552 -2.83 -19.47 -20.90
CA TYR A 552 -2.32 -18.40 -20.05
C TYR A 552 -0.95 -18.74 -19.46
N LEU A 553 -0.04 -17.76 -19.51
CA LEU A 553 1.30 -17.89 -18.92
C LEU A 553 1.27 -17.66 -17.41
N GLN A 554 2.13 -18.41 -16.70
CA GLN A 554 2.29 -18.26 -15.26
C GLN A 554 2.69 -16.83 -14.87
N GLN A 555 2.04 -16.29 -13.84
CA GLN A 555 2.38 -15.03 -13.20
C GLN A 555 2.84 -15.28 -11.75
N SER A 556 3.99 -14.71 -11.40
CA SER A 556 4.55 -14.86 -10.06
C SER A 556 4.02 -13.79 -9.11
N LEU A 557 3.51 -14.21 -7.95
CA LEU A 557 2.95 -13.35 -6.90
C LEU A 557 3.75 -13.44 -5.58
N PRO A 558 5.07 -13.11 -5.57
CA PRO A 558 5.97 -13.44 -4.46
C PRO A 558 5.72 -12.62 -3.18
N LEU A 559 5.01 -11.49 -3.27
CA LEU A 559 4.75 -10.58 -2.15
C LEU A 559 3.28 -10.58 -1.70
N LEU A 560 2.40 -11.29 -2.41
CA LEU A 560 0.99 -11.34 -2.08
C LEU A 560 0.80 -11.91 -0.67
N THR A 561 0.06 -11.19 0.16
CA THR A 561 -0.13 -11.48 1.60
C THR A 561 -1.60 -11.64 1.96
N LYS A 562 -2.47 -10.83 1.36
CA LYS A 562 -3.92 -10.92 1.54
C LYS A 562 -4.58 -11.06 0.17
N LEU A 563 -5.45 -12.05 0.04
CA LEU A 563 -6.31 -12.26 -1.12
C LEU A 563 -7.77 -12.36 -0.68
N ASP A 564 -8.66 -11.55 -1.25
CA ASP A 564 -10.11 -11.70 -1.10
C ASP A 564 -10.69 -12.20 -2.44
N VAL A 565 -11.25 -13.39 -2.41
CA VAL A 565 -11.87 -14.11 -3.53
C VAL A 565 -13.30 -14.49 -3.19
N GLY A 566 -13.94 -13.79 -2.25
CA GLY A 566 -15.33 -14.08 -1.88
C GLY A 566 -16.26 -13.98 -3.08
N PHE A 567 -17.24 -14.87 -3.16
CA PHE A 567 -18.22 -14.97 -4.25
C PHE A 567 -17.59 -15.16 -5.65
N VAL A 568 -16.42 -15.80 -5.73
CA VAL A 568 -15.78 -16.20 -7.00
C VAL A 568 -16.05 -17.69 -7.22
N ARG A 569 -17.05 -18.02 -8.05
CA ARG A 569 -17.54 -19.41 -8.23
C ARG A 569 -16.49 -20.39 -8.73
N ALA A 570 -15.51 -19.90 -9.50
CA ALA A 570 -14.41 -20.69 -10.03
C ALA A 570 -13.35 -21.07 -8.99
N PHE A 571 -13.40 -20.47 -7.79
CA PHE A 571 -12.41 -20.70 -6.75
C PHE A 571 -12.82 -21.91 -5.88
N ASP A 572 -12.19 -23.06 -6.14
CA ASP A 572 -12.42 -24.32 -5.45
C ASP A 572 -11.20 -24.80 -4.67
N ASP A 573 -11.28 -26.03 -4.12
CA ASP A 573 -10.20 -26.64 -3.34
C ASP A 573 -8.87 -26.73 -4.11
N LEU A 574 -8.91 -27.04 -5.41
CA LEU A 574 -7.72 -27.14 -6.25
C LEU A 574 -7.07 -25.77 -6.45
N VAL A 575 -7.87 -24.75 -6.77
CA VAL A 575 -7.35 -23.38 -6.94
C VAL A 575 -6.76 -22.87 -5.62
N LEU A 576 -7.42 -23.14 -4.49
CA LEU A 576 -6.90 -22.77 -3.17
C LEU A 576 -5.56 -23.45 -2.87
N GLU A 577 -5.42 -24.74 -3.20
CA GLU A 577 -4.17 -25.49 -3.07
C GLU A 577 -3.06 -24.83 -3.90
N LYS A 578 -3.32 -24.51 -5.17
CA LYS A 578 -2.34 -23.83 -6.05
C LYS A 578 -1.94 -22.45 -5.53
N PHE A 579 -2.87 -21.65 -5.01
CA PHE A 579 -2.52 -20.39 -4.35
C PHE A 579 -1.67 -20.63 -3.09
N SER A 580 -1.94 -21.69 -2.34
CA SER A 580 -1.16 -22.05 -1.15
C SER A 580 0.29 -22.41 -1.48
N GLU A 581 0.49 -23.17 -2.56
CA GLU A 581 1.80 -23.62 -3.04
C GLU A 581 2.61 -22.48 -3.68
N GLU A 582 2.01 -21.76 -4.63
CA GLU A 582 2.71 -20.81 -5.50
C GLU A 582 2.87 -19.41 -4.90
N CYS A 583 2.08 -19.06 -3.89
CA CYS A 583 2.17 -17.76 -3.20
C CYS A 583 2.80 -17.92 -1.80
N PRO A 584 4.14 -17.98 -1.67
CA PRO A 584 4.82 -18.35 -0.43
C PRO A 584 4.63 -17.36 0.73
N LYS A 585 4.17 -16.14 0.44
CA LYS A 585 3.93 -15.08 1.45
C LYS A 585 2.45 -14.83 1.73
N LEU A 586 1.56 -15.57 1.09
CA LEU A 586 0.13 -15.48 1.30
C LEU A 586 -0.18 -15.93 2.73
N ALA A 587 -0.82 -15.05 3.50
CA ALA A 587 -1.09 -15.24 4.91
C ALA A 587 -2.60 -15.34 5.20
N ILE A 588 -3.43 -14.66 4.40
CA ILE A 588 -4.90 -14.75 4.48
C ILE A 588 -5.51 -14.88 3.08
N VAL A 589 -6.46 -15.81 2.96
CA VAL A 589 -7.40 -15.89 1.85
C VAL A 589 -8.83 -15.83 2.40
N GLU A 590 -9.64 -14.91 1.90
CA GLU A 590 -11.06 -14.78 2.22
C GLU A 590 -11.88 -15.44 1.10
N VAL A 591 -12.60 -16.53 1.40
CA VAL A 591 -13.34 -17.38 0.43
C VAL A 591 -14.85 -17.39 0.66
N PHE A 592 -15.39 -16.35 1.31
CA PHE A 592 -16.81 -16.26 1.65
C PHE A 592 -17.71 -16.48 0.43
N GLY A 593 -18.67 -17.40 0.52
CA GLY A 593 -19.61 -17.68 -0.58
C GLY A 593 -19.07 -18.61 -1.67
N ASN A 594 -17.83 -19.09 -1.57
CA ASN A 594 -17.26 -20.06 -2.49
C ASN A 594 -17.61 -21.48 -2.03
N ASN A 595 -18.80 -21.97 -2.39
CA ASN A 595 -19.32 -23.25 -1.91
C ASN A 595 -18.48 -24.49 -2.34
N ARG A 596 -17.63 -24.34 -3.37
CA ARG A 596 -16.70 -25.38 -3.83
C ARG A 596 -15.37 -25.40 -3.08
N CYS A 597 -15.14 -24.42 -2.19
CA CYS A 597 -14.01 -24.37 -1.29
C CYS A 597 -14.44 -24.96 0.07
N THR A 598 -13.83 -26.08 0.44
CA THR A 598 -14.17 -26.91 1.59
C THR A 598 -12.97 -27.08 2.53
N ALA A 599 -13.20 -27.61 3.72
CA ALA A 599 -12.14 -27.94 4.68
C ALA A 599 -11.20 -29.07 4.20
N LYS A 600 -11.45 -29.68 3.03
CA LYS A 600 -10.58 -30.70 2.43
C LYS A 600 -9.44 -30.11 1.60
N ALA A 601 -9.48 -28.81 1.29
CA ALA A 601 -8.41 -28.16 0.56
C ALA A 601 -7.06 -28.36 1.27
N SER A 602 -6.07 -28.83 0.53
CA SER A 602 -4.69 -28.97 1.01
C SER A 602 -4.04 -27.59 1.04
N VAL A 603 -3.82 -27.05 2.24
CA VAL A 603 -3.23 -25.72 2.42
C VAL A 603 -2.08 -25.76 3.42
N ARG A 604 -1.11 -24.86 3.24
CA ARG A 604 -0.01 -24.70 4.19
C ARG A 604 -0.53 -24.29 5.58
N ASP A 605 0.09 -24.82 6.64
CA ASP A 605 -0.26 -24.52 8.04
C ASP A 605 -0.22 -23.02 8.40
N ASP A 606 0.61 -22.24 7.70
CA ASP A 606 0.80 -20.81 7.93
C ASP A 606 -0.18 -19.94 7.13
N LEU A 607 -1.06 -20.52 6.31
CA LEU A 607 -2.12 -19.82 5.60
C LEU A 607 -3.43 -19.84 6.43
N LEU A 608 -4.08 -18.69 6.61
CA LEU A 608 -5.42 -18.62 7.21
C LEU A 608 -6.46 -18.47 6.12
N VAL A 609 -7.32 -19.47 5.99
CA VAL A 609 -8.48 -19.43 5.11
C VAL A 609 -9.67 -18.97 5.95
N ILE A 610 -10.40 -17.95 5.50
CA ILE A 610 -11.54 -17.38 6.22
C ILE A 610 -12.77 -17.51 5.33
N GLY A 611 -13.90 -17.93 5.92
CA GLY A 611 -15.19 -17.97 5.22
C GLY A 611 -15.50 -19.30 4.55
N VAL A 612 -14.79 -20.38 4.91
CA VAL A 612 -15.12 -21.75 4.49
C VAL A 612 -16.47 -22.15 5.09
N GLN A 613 -17.33 -22.74 4.27
CA GLN A 613 -18.65 -23.19 4.70
C GLN A 613 -18.51 -24.32 5.73
N GLY A 614 -18.95 -24.07 6.97
CA GLY A 614 -18.91 -25.05 8.08
C GLY A 614 -17.98 -24.69 9.24
N GLU A 615 -17.11 -23.69 9.12
CA GLU A 615 -16.26 -23.22 10.24
C GLU A 615 -16.96 -22.19 11.17
N ASN A 616 -18.18 -21.77 10.83
CA ASN A 616 -19.03 -20.89 11.66
C ASN A 616 -20.09 -21.67 12.47
N LEU A 617 -19.73 -22.83 13.03
CA LEU A 617 -20.57 -23.59 13.98
C LEU A 617 -19.90 -23.74 15.34
#